data_AF-R5DSE0-F1
#
_entry.id   AF-R5DSE0-F1
#
_cell.length_a   1.000
_cell.length_b   1.000
_cell.length_c   1.000
_cell.angle_alpha   90.00
_cell.angle_beta   90.00
_cell.angle_gamma   90.00
#
_symmetry.space_group_name_H-M   'P 1'
#
loop_
_entity.id
_entity.type
_entity.pdbx_description
1 polymer ?
#
loop_
_entity_poly.entity_id
_entity_poly.type
_entity_poly.pdbx_seq_one_letter_code
_entity_poly.pdbx_strand_id
1 'polypeptide(L)'
;MDLDYKKAREKLLTGFVKDCQQFFIKNGCVLEDAYLHFLQGDLEYAKKQFSLIEDVNIRAHWALFEISLIEGEIQEYPSYFELRNFLEIDLNILITYCMGTFVEKIIRYSDFMYTINPEVHKFIGRVLYNNNLKEQGMFFLNRAKSYFYHDPELHYLLAYIYYQDKDFTKAKKSVEDCLHILPDYFPARNMKQKLNENNL
;
A
#
# COMPACT_ATOMS: atom_id res chain seq x y z
N MET A 1 -32.42 -0.23 -2.02
CA MET A 1 -31.51 -1.24 -2.58
C MET A 1 -30.85 -1.89 -1.37
N ASP A 2 -31.15 -3.16 -1.09
CA ASP A 2 -30.61 -3.81 0.11
C ASP A 2 -29.09 -3.89 0.00
N LEU A 3 -28.42 -3.35 1.02
CA LEU A 3 -26.97 -3.40 1.15
C LEU A 3 -26.60 -4.81 1.63
N ASP A 4 -25.74 -5.49 0.88
CA ASP A 4 -25.10 -6.74 1.30
C ASP A 4 -23.66 -6.46 1.77
N TYR A 5 -23.03 -7.44 2.41
CA TYR A 5 -21.67 -7.29 2.94
C TYR A 5 -20.65 -6.90 1.86
N LYS A 6 -20.77 -7.45 0.64
CA LYS A 6 -19.84 -7.16 -0.46
C LYS A 6 -19.94 -5.68 -0.87
N LYS A 7 -21.16 -5.16 -1.02
CA LYS A 7 -21.41 -3.75 -1.34
C LYS A 7 -21.02 -2.82 -0.20
N ALA A 8 -21.27 -3.21 1.06
CA ALA A 8 -20.88 -2.42 2.22
C ALA A 8 -19.35 -2.30 2.30
N ARG A 9 -18.63 -3.41 2.08
CA ARG A 9 -17.16 -3.44 2.03
C ARG A 9 -16.60 -2.63 0.86
N GLU A 10 -17.20 -2.72 -0.32
CA GLU A 10 -16.80 -1.89 -1.47
C GLU A 10 -16.95 -0.39 -1.16
N LYS A 11 -18.07 0.02 -0.54
CA LYS A 11 -18.29 1.39 -0.07
C LYS A 11 -17.23 1.85 0.93
N LEU A 12 -16.86 0.99 1.89
CA LEU A 12 -15.76 1.27 2.84
C LEU A 12 -14.46 1.52 2.07
N LEU A 13 -14.08 0.66 1.13
CA LEU A 13 -12.81 0.77 0.40
C LEU A 13 -12.75 1.98 -0.56
N THR A 14 -13.90 2.57 -0.90
CA THR A 14 -14.03 3.67 -1.88
C THR A 14 -14.39 5.01 -1.25
N GLY A 15 -14.42 5.13 0.09
CA GLY A 15 -14.65 6.41 0.78
C GLY A 15 -16.11 6.77 1.06
N PHE A 16 -17.06 5.85 0.87
CA PHE A 16 -18.49 6.10 1.09
C PHE A 16 -18.97 5.53 2.43
N VAL A 17 -19.27 6.40 3.40
CA VAL A 17 -19.29 5.99 4.83
C VAL A 17 -20.68 5.77 5.44
N LYS A 18 -21.67 6.63 5.16
CA LYS A 18 -22.91 6.67 5.97
C LYS A 18 -23.74 5.39 5.91
N ASP A 19 -23.88 4.78 4.74
CA ASP A 19 -24.75 3.60 4.58
C ASP A 19 -24.07 2.30 5.06
N CYS A 20 -22.75 2.20 4.97
CA CYS A 20 -22.02 0.97 5.32
C CYS A 20 -21.79 0.86 6.84
N GLN A 21 -21.60 1.97 7.55
CA GLN A 21 -21.42 1.95 9.01
C GLN A 21 -22.61 1.30 9.73
N GLN A 22 -23.83 1.73 9.41
CA GLN A 22 -25.04 1.15 10.00
C GLN A 22 -25.17 -0.34 9.70
N PHE A 23 -24.76 -0.77 8.50
CA PHE A 23 -24.76 -2.17 8.12
C PHE A 23 -23.79 -2.98 8.97
N PHE A 24 -22.54 -2.52 9.14
CA PHE A 24 -21.53 -3.26 9.90
C PHE A 24 -21.92 -3.40 11.37
N ILE A 25 -22.40 -2.33 12.00
CA ILE A 25 -22.90 -2.35 13.39
C ILE A 25 -24.04 -3.36 13.53
N LYS A 26 -25.05 -3.29 12.64
CA LYS A 26 -26.23 -4.16 12.72
C LYS A 26 -25.91 -5.64 12.53
N ASN A 27 -24.85 -5.96 11.78
CA ASN A 27 -24.46 -7.34 11.46
C ASN A 27 -23.28 -7.84 12.29
N GLY A 28 -22.79 -7.08 13.27
CA GLY A 28 -21.67 -7.48 14.12
C GLY A 28 -20.33 -7.60 13.38
N CYS A 29 -20.14 -6.83 12.30
CA CYS A 29 -18.89 -6.77 11.55
C CYS A 29 -17.87 -5.88 12.28
N VAL A 30 -17.30 -6.40 13.36
CA VAL A 30 -16.43 -5.65 14.29
C VAL A 30 -15.22 -5.04 13.58
N LEU A 31 -14.57 -5.79 12.70
CA LEU A 31 -13.38 -5.33 11.99
C LEU A 31 -13.69 -4.11 11.10
N GLU A 32 -14.74 -4.19 10.30
CA GLU A 32 -15.13 -3.11 9.39
C GLU A 32 -15.64 -1.87 10.12
N ASP A 33 -16.38 -2.06 11.22
CA ASP A 33 -16.80 -0.95 12.09
C ASP A 33 -15.59 -0.23 12.71
N ALA A 34 -14.62 -0.99 13.21
CA ALA A 34 -13.37 -0.44 13.76
C ALA A 34 -12.59 0.34 12.69
N TYR A 35 -12.49 -0.19 11.46
CA TYR A 35 -11.86 0.51 10.34
C TYR A 35 -12.57 1.81 9.97
N LEU A 36 -13.91 1.86 10.02
CA LEU A 36 -14.62 3.11 9.75
C LEU A 36 -14.30 4.20 10.78
N HIS A 37 -14.22 3.85 12.06
CA HIS A 37 -13.83 4.78 13.12
C HIS A 37 -12.36 5.21 12.98
N PHE A 38 -11.47 4.26 12.66
CA PHE A 38 -10.07 4.55 12.35
C PHE A 38 -9.95 5.58 11.21
N LEU A 39 -10.67 5.38 10.11
CA LEU A 39 -10.67 6.25 8.93
C LEU A 39 -11.41 7.58 9.16
N GLN A 40 -12.18 7.70 10.24
CA GLN A 40 -12.78 8.95 10.71
C GLN A 40 -11.92 9.68 11.75
N GLY A 41 -10.81 9.07 12.18
CA GLY A 41 -9.90 9.63 13.17
C GLY A 41 -10.27 9.32 14.63
N ASP A 42 -11.29 8.51 14.88
CA ASP A 42 -11.64 8.03 16.22
C ASP A 42 -10.77 6.81 16.58
N LEU A 43 -9.52 7.10 16.93
CA LEU A 43 -8.52 6.08 17.27
C LEU A 43 -8.86 5.37 18.58
N GLU A 44 -9.45 6.06 19.56
CA GLU A 44 -9.79 5.45 20.85
C GLU A 44 -10.80 4.31 20.67
N TYR A 45 -11.88 4.56 19.92
CA TYR A 45 -12.86 3.52 19.62
C TYR A 45 -12.25 2.41 18.77
N ALA A 46 -11.54 2.78 17.69
CA ALA A 46 -10.95 1.81 16.77
C ALA A 46 -9.99 0.85 17.49
N LYS A 47 -9.06 1.37 18.31
CA LYS A 47 -8.14 0.56 19.13
C LYS A 47 -8.91 -0.42 20.00
N LYS A 48 -9.91 0.07 20.74
CA LYS A 48 -10.72 -0.78 21.61
C LYS A 48 -11.36 -1.94 20.86
N GLN A 49 -11.91 -1.70 19.66
CA GLN A 49 -12.54 -2.76 18.87
C GLN A 49 -11.51 -3.72 18.27
N PHE A 50 -10.38 -3.23 17.76
CA PHE A 50 -9.34 -4.11 17.22
C PHE A 50 -8.76 -5.03 18.29
N SER A 51 -8.50 -4.53 19.50
CA SER A 51 -7.98 -5.36 20.61
C SER A 51 -8.94 -6.47 21.04
N LEU A 52 -10.24 -6.37 20.76
CA LEU A 52 -11.19 -7.46 21.05
C LEU A 52 -11.00 -8.68 20.13
N ILE A 53 -10.35 -8.50 18.98
CA ILE A 53 -10.29 -9.53 17.92
C ILE A 53 -8.86 -9.77 17.40
N GLU A 54 -7.85 -9.10 17.93
CA GLU A 54 -6.47 -9.17 17.43
C GLU A 54 -5.88 -10.60 17.46
N ASP A 55 -6.18 -11.37 18.51
CA ASP A 55 -5.70 -12.75 18.68
C ASP A 55 -6.16 -13.72 17.59
N VAL A 56 -7.28 -13.40 16.93
CA VAL A 56 -7.92 -14.25 15.92
C VAL A 56 -8.01 -13.59 14.54
N ASN A 57 -7.61 -12.31 14.43
CA ASN A 57 -7.72 -11.53 13.21
C ASN A 57 -6.46 -10.71 12.94
N ILE A 58 -5.64 -11.20 12.02
CA ILE A 58 -4.39 -10.55 11.60
C ILE A 58 -4.58 -9.13 11.06
N ARG A 59 -5.76 -8.80 10.51
CA ARG A 59 -6.05 -7.45 10.03
C ARG A 59 -6.23 -6.48 11.20
N ALA A 60 -6.79 -6.93 12.32
CA ALA A 60 -6.94 -6.13 13.53
C ALA A 60 -5.59 -5.90 14.23
N HIS A 61 -4.75 -6.94 14.33
CA HIS A 61 -3.37 -6.80 14.82
C HIS A 61 -2.58 -5.79 13.97
N TRP A 62 -2.65 -5.88 12.64
CA TRP A 62 -2.06 -4.88 11.75
C TRP A 62 -2.59 -3.46 12.00
N ALA A 63 -3.90 -3.30 12.18
CA ALA A 63 -4.50 -2.00 12.45
C ALA A 63 -3.97 -1.36 13.74
N LEU A 64 -3.79 -2.16 14.80
CA LEU A 64 -3.20 -1.70 16.06
C LEU A 64 -1.75 -1.28 15.88
N PHE A 65 -0.98 -2.03 15.07
CA PHE A 65 0.36 -1.61 14.68
C PHE A 65 0.34 -0.26 13.96
N GLU A 66 -0.54 -0.03 12.97
CA GLU A 66 -0.65 1.26 12.29
C GLU A 66 -1.01 2.40 13.24
N ILE A 67 -1.95 2.17 14.16
CA ILE A 67 -2.32 3.16 15.16
C ILE A 67 -1.13 3.51 16.06
N SER A 68 -0.30 2.53 16.44
CA SER A 68 0.93 2.76 17.20
C SER A 68 1.92 3.67 16.47
N LEU A 69 2.02 3.55 15.14
CA LEU A 69 2.82 4.46 14.31
C LEU A 69 2.24 5.88 14.28
N ILE A 70 0.92 5.99 14.23
CA ILE A 70 0.21 7.28 14.20
C ILE A 70 0.33 8.01 15.54
N GLU A 71 0.28 7.28 16.65
CA GLU A 71 0.45 7.83 18.00
C GLU A 71 1.91 8.09 18.33
N GLY A 72 2.84 7.39 17.67
CA GLY A 72 4.28 7.47 17.92
C GLY A 72 4.76 6.60 19.08
N GLU A 73 3.93 5.65 19.51
CA GLU A 73 4.17 4.76 20.64
C GLU A 73 4.16 3.30 20.16
N ILE A 74 5.26 2.84 19.54
CA ILE A 74 5.35 1.47 19.01
C ILE A 74 5.33 0.47 20.17
N GLN A 75 4.25 -0.30 20.27
CA GLN A 75 4.09 -1.35 21.28
C GLN A 75 4.44 -2.73 20.74
N GLU A 76 4.01 -3.03 19.51
CA GLU A 76 4.15 -4.34 18.87
C GLU A 76 4.64 -4.21 17.43
N TYR A 77 5.14 -5.32 16.89
CA TYR A 77 5.79 -5.37 15.57
C TYR A 77 4.94 -6.16 14.58
N PRO A 78 4.82 -5.70 13.33
CA PRO A 78 4.15 -6.48 12.31
C PRO A 78 5.07 -7.62 11.86
N SER A 79 4.46 -8.67 11.34
CA SER A 79 5.18 -9.69 10.58
C SER A 79 5.58 -9.17 9.19
N TYR A 80 6.54 -9.87 8.57
CA TYR A 80 6.92 -9.66 7.17
C TYR A 80 5.70 -9.68 6.23
N PHE A 81 4.75 -10.60 6.46
CA PHE A 81 3.57 -10.80 5.62
C PHE A 81 2.52 -9.72 5.82
N GLU A 82 2.37 -9.18 7.02
CA GLU A 82 1.46 -8.06 7.25
C GLU A 82 1.90 -6.81 6.49
N LEU A 83 3.19 -6.47 6.56
CA LEU A 83 3.75 -5.39 5.74
C LEU A 83 3.55 -5.63 4.25
N ARG A 84 3.79 -6.87 3.78
CA ARG A 84 3.60 -7.25 2.37
C ARG A 84 2.15 -7.13 1.91
N ASN A 85 1.20 -7.50 2.77
CA ASN A 85 -0.20 -7.65 2.39
C ASN A 85 -1.03 -6.39 2.63
N PHE A 86 -0.69 -5.58 3.63
CA PHE A 86 -1.61 -4.54 4.12
C PHE A 86 -1.10 -3.11 3.93
N LEU A 87 0.21 -2.85 4.03
CA LEU A 87 0.76 -1.49 4.00
C LEU A 87 0.30 -0.67 2.78
N GLU A 88 0.44 -1.22 1.58
CA GLU A 88 0.02 -0.53 0.36
C GLU A 88 -1.49 -0.30 0.29
N ILE A 89 -2.28 -1.30 0.71
CA ILE A 89 -3.74 -1.23 0.68
C ILE A 89 -4.20 -0.11 1.63
N ASP A 90 -3.63 -0.04 2.83
CA ASP A 90 -4.10 0.87 3.86
C ASP A 90 -3.66 2.29 3.61
N LEU A 91 -2.44 2.49 3.10
CA LEU A 91 -2.03 3.79 2.59
C LEU A 91 -2.97 4.27 1.47
N ASN A 92 -3.41 3.38 0.56
CA ASN A 92 -4.36 3.74 -0.49
C ASN A 92 -5.72 4.16 0.08
N ILE A 93 -6.23 3.42 1.06
CA ILE A 93 -7.50 3.73 1.73
C ILE A 93 -7.38 5.06 2.49
N LEU A 94 -6.31 5.28 3.25
CA LEU A 94 -6.09 6.53 3.98
C LEU A 94 -6.02 7.74 3.04
N ILE A 95 -5.35 7.61 1.89
CA ILE A 95 -5.35 8.67 0.86
C ILE A 95 -6.76 8.91 0.32
N THR A 96 -7.52 7.85 0.05
CA THR A 96 -8.92 7.93 -0.42
C THR A 96 -9.82 8.66 0.59
N TYR A 97 -9.56 8.49 1.89
CA TYR A 97 -10.26 9.19 2.98
C TYR A 97 -9.67 10.56 3.32
N CYS A 98 -8.72 11.06 2.52
CA CYS A 98 -8.04 12.34 2.76
C CYS A 98 -7.28 12.41 4.11
N MET A 99 -6.85 11.26 4.65
CA MET A 99 -6.15 11.15 5.93
C MET A 99 -4.63 11.39 5.79
N GLY A 100 -4.26 12.50 5.15
CA GLY A 100 -2.85 12.82 4.82
C GLY A 100 -1.91 12.83 6.03
N THR A 101 -2.38 13.32 7.19
CA THR A 101 -1.60 13.32 8.44
C THR A 101 -1.29 11.90 8.92
N PHE A 102 -2.20 10.94 8.72
CA PHE A 102 -1.97 9.54 9.11
C PHE A 102 -0.97 8.90 8.17
N VAL A 103 -1.11 9.15 6.86
CA VAL A 103 -0.15 8.71 5.84
C VAL A 103 1.25 9.20 6.18
N GLU A 104 1.43 10.50 6.48
CA GLU A 104 2.74 11.07 6.83
C GLU A 104 3.35 10.39 8.07
N LYS A 105 2.54 10.20 9.12
CA LYS A 105 2.97 9.55 10.35
C LYS A 105 3.43 8.11 10.11
N ILE A 106 2.69 7.33 9.32
CA ILE A 106 3.05 5.95 8.98
C ILE A 106 4.34 5.89 8.16
N ILE A 107 4.45 6.65 7.06
CA ILE A 107 5.61 6.56 6.17
C ILE A 107 6.91 7.08 6.81
N ARG A 108 6.82 7.90 7.86
CA ARG A 108 7.98 8.29 8.68
C ARG A 108 8.72 7.08 9.27
N TYR A 109 8.02 5.98 9.51
CA TYR A 109 8.59 4.72 9.99
C TYR A 109 9.01 3.76 8.86
N SER A 110 9.12 4.23 7.62
CA SER A 110 9.50 3.41 6.46
C SER A 110 10.84 2.68 6.63
N ASP A 111 11.86 3.31 7.23
CA ASP A 111 13.15 2.67 7.49
C ASP A 111 13.07 1.60 8.58
N PHE A 112 12.26 1.84 9.60
CA PHE A 112 11.98 0.86 10.63
C PHE A 112 11.31 -0.37 10.02
N MET A 113 10.21 -0.17 9.28
CA MET A 113 9.49 -1.23 8.60
C MET A 113 10.37 -1.95 7.56
N TYR A 114 11.30 -1.25 6.91
CA TYR A 114 12.27 -1.83 5.98
C TYR A 114 13.15 -2.90 6.63
N THR A 115 13.50 -2.75 7.92
CA THR A 115 14.28 -3.78 8.64
C THR A 115 13.53 -5.10 8.79
N ILE A 116 12.20 -5.07 8.69
CA ILE A 116 11.31 -6.24 8.75
C ILE A 116 11.03 -6.77 7.34
N ASN A 117 10.71 -5.88 6.39
CA ASN A 117 10.44 -6.24 5.00
C ASN A 117 11.12 -5.24 4.02
N PRO A 118 12.11 -5.68 3.22
CA PRO A 118 12.87 -4.79 2.35
C PRO A 118 12.04 -4.18 1.20
N GLU A 119 10.85 -4.71 0.91
CA GLU A 119 9.97 -4.20 -0.14
C GLU A 119 9.12 -3.00 0.29
N VAL A 120 9.16 -2.58 1.57
CA VAL A 120 8.34 -1.48 2.12
C VAL A 120 8.42 -0.21 1.28
N HIS A 121 9.62 0.18 0.85
CA HIS A 121 9.80 1.38 0.02
C HIS A 121 9.17 1.24 -1.36
N LYS A 122 9.13 0.03 -1.94
CA LYS A 122 8.42 -0.25 -3.20
C LYS A 122 6.92 -0.08 -3.01
N PHE A 123 6.36 -0.63 -1.93
CA PHE A 123 4.93 -0.51 -1.61
C PHE A 123 4.51 0.95 -1.42
N ILE A 124 5.24 1.71 -0.60
CA ILE A 124 4.98 3.13 -0.37
C ILE A 124 5.12 3.93 -1.67
N GLY A 125 6.18 3.69 -2.45
CA GLY A 125 6.40 4.39 -3.70
C GLY A 125 5.29 4.13 -4.73
N ARG A 126 4.85 2.87 -4.87
CA ARG A 126 3.79 2.47 -5.80
C ARG A 126 2.45 3.09 -5.44
N VAL A 127 2.04 3.05 -4.18
CA VAL A 127 0.75 3.60 -3.77
C VAL A 127 0.69 5.11 -3.93
N LEU A 128 1.76 5.84 -3.59
CA LEU A 128 1.82 7.29 -3.75
C LEU A 128 1.76 7.67 -5.24
N TYR A 129 2.54 6.98 -6.09
CA TYR A 129 2.51 7.23 -7.54
C TYR A 129 1.12 7.00 -8.13
N ASN A 130 0.46 5.88 -7.77
CA ASN A 130 -0.89 5.56 -8.25
C ASN A 130 -1.96 6.54 -7.77
N ASN A 131 -1.73 7.23 -6.65
CA ASN A 131 -2.58 8.29 -6.12
C ASN A 131 -2.20 9.69 -6.61
N ASN A 132 -1.51 9.81 -7.75
CA ASN A 132 -1.07 11.06 -8.38
C ASN A 132 -0.04 11.88 -7.57
N LEU A 133 0.56 11.31 -6.53
CA LEU A 133 1.65 11.91 -5.76
C LEU A 133 2.99 11.50 -6.38
N LYS A 134 3.19 11.88 -7.66
CA LYS A 134 4.29 11.36 -8.50
C LYS A 134 5.67 11.61 -7.91
N GLU A 135 5.93 12.81 -7.39
CA GLU A 135 7.24 13.18 -6.85
C GLU A 135 7.57 12.36 -5.60
N GLN A 136 6.62 12.24 -4.68
CA GLN A 136 6.75 11.45 -3.46
C GLN A 136 6.86 9.95 -3.78
N GLY A 137 6.06 9.45 -4.72
CA GLY A 137 6.15 8.07 -5.20
C GLY A 137 7.54 7.76 -5.75
N MET A 138 8.07 8.62 -6.64
CA MET A 138 9.40 8.45 -7.20
C MET A 138 10.52 8.58 -6.17
N PHE A 139 10.36 9.41 -5.13
CA PHE A 139 11.29 9.46 -4.00
C PHE A 139 11.42 8.08 -3.33
N PHE A 140 10.30 7.46 -2.96
CA PHE A 140 10.31 6.14 -2.31
C PHE A 140 10.74 5.01 -3.25
N LEU A 141 10.39 5.04 -4.54
CA LEU A 141 10.84 4.04 -5.51
C LEU A 141 12.36 4.11 -5.77
N ASN A 142 12.93 5.32 -5.83
CA ASN A 142 14.37 5.49 -5.92
C ASN A 142 15.07 4.97 -4.65
N ARG A 143 14.48 5.20 -3.47
CA ARG A 143 14.97 4.66 -2.22
C ARG A 143 14.90 3.14 -2.18
N ALA A 144 13.79 2.55 -2.65
CA ALA A 144 13.65 1.11 -2.81
C ALA A 144 14.76 0.53 -3.68
N LYS A 145 15.09 1.21 -4.79
CA LYS A 145 16.15 0.77 -5.72
C LYS A 145 17.52 0.83 -5.07
N SER A 146 17.78 1.86 -4.27
CA SER A 146 19.05 2.02 -3.53
C SER A 146 19.22 0.96 -2.45
N TYR A 147 18.15 0.58 -1.76
CA TYR A 147 18.20 -0.38 -0.65
C TYR A 147 18.12 -1.83 -1.11
N PHE A 148 17.30 -2.11 -2.13
CA PHE A 148 17.06 -3.47 -2.63
C PHE A 148 17.07 -3.51 -4.15
N TYR A 149 18.25 -3.26 -4.73
CA TYR A 149 18.45 -3.25 -6.19
C TYR A 149 18.11 -4.59 -6.87
N HIS A 150 18.20 -5.72 -6.17
CA HIS A 150 17.98 -7.05 -6.76
C HIS A 150 16.50 -7.45 -6.84
N ASP A 151 15.55 -6.52 -6.65
CA ASP A 151 14.13 -6.77 -6.87
C ASP A 151 13.77 -6.59 -8.36
N PRO A 152 13.48 -7.69 -9.11
CA PRO A 152 13.09 -7.56 -10.51
C PRO A 152 11.73 -6.87 -10.69
N GLU A 153 10.80 -7.00 -9.74
CA GLU A 153 9.48 -6.36 -9.80
C GLU A 153 9.62 -4.83 -9.70
N LEU A 154 10.53 -4.35 -8.86
CA LEU A 154 10.83 -2.93 -8.73
C LEU A 154 11.37 -2.34 -10.05
N HIS A 155 12.31 -3.02 -10.70
CA HIS A 155 12.84 -2.55 -11.99
C HIS A 155 11.77 -2.53 -13.08
N TYR A 156 10.90 -3.53 -13.11
CA TYR A 156 9.77 -3.53 -14.03
C TYR A 156 8.78 -2.39 -13.73
N LEU A 157 8.49 -2.12 -12.46
CA LEU A 157 7.63 -0.99 -12.06
C LEU A 157 8.23 0.35 -12.53
N LEU A 158 9.54 0.56 -12.33
CA LEU A 158 10.23 1.76 -12.83
C LEU A 158 10.17 1.83 -14.35
N ALA A 159 10.37 0.71 -15.05
CA ALA A 159 10.26 0.67 -16.50
C ALA A 159 8.86 1.07 -16.99
N TYR A 160 7.81 0.55 -16.33
CA TYR A 160 6.43 0.90 -16.63
C TYR A 160 6.17 2.39 -16.42
N ILE A 161 6.62 2.96 -15.30
CA ILE A 161 6.49 4.39 -15.00
C ILE A 161 7.17 5.23 -16.08
N TYR A 162 8.45 4.95 -16.39
CA TYR A 162 9.17 5.70 -17.42
C TYR A 162 8.55 5.57 -18.80
N TYR A 163 7.98 4.40 -19.13
CA TYR A 163 7.25 4.21 -20.37
C TYR A 163 6.01 5.11 -20.44
N GLN A 164 5.22 5.20 -19.36
CA GLN A 164 4.04 6.09 -19.29
C GLN A 164 4.44 7.56 -19.39
N ASP A 165 5.55 7.95 -18.77
CA ASP A 165 6.09 9.30 -18.83
C ASP A 165 6.87 9.57 -20.15
N LYS A 166 6.85 8.63 -21.11
CA LYS A 166 7.51 8.70 -22.44
C LYS A 166 9.05 8.82 -22.38
N ASP A 167 9.67 8.51 -21.25
CA ASP A 167 11.12 8.39 -21.10
C ASP A 167 11.57 6.99 -21.51
N PHE A 168 11.54 6.71 -22.82
CA PHE A 168 11.84 5.39 -23.36
C PHE A 168 13.29 4.94 -23.10
N THR A 169 14.21 5.89 -22.94
CA THR A 169 15.61 5.61 -22.59
C THR A 169 15.71 4.99 -21.21
N LYS A 170 15.11 5.63 -20.18
CA LYS A 170 15.09 5.05 -18.83
C LYS A 170 14.23 3.79 -18.75
N ALA A 171 13.11 3.75 -19.48
CA ALA A 171 12.27 2.57 -19.54
C ALA A 171 13.05 1.34 -20.04
N LYS A 172 13.78 1.48 -21.14
CA LYS A 172 14.62 0.42 -21.71
C LYS A 172 15.70 -0.03 -20.72
N LYS A 173 16.39 0.92 -20.08
CA LYS A 173 17.42 0.60 -19.08
C LYS A 173 16.85 -0.19 -17.90
N SER A 174 15.68 0.21 -17.38
CA SER A 174 15.01 -0.51 -16.29
C SER A 174 14.52 -1.90 -16.71
N VAL A 175 14.04 -2.08 -17.94
CA VAL A 175 13.72 -3.42 -18.49
C VAL A 175 14.97 -4.31 -18.57
N GLU A 176 16.09 -3.75 -19.02
CA GLU A 176 17.36 -4.48 -19.09
C GLU A 176 17.86 -4.90 -17.70
N ASP A 177 17.80 -4.00 -16.73
CA ASP A 177 18.18 -4.28 -15.33
C ASP A 177 17.27 -5.38 -14.74
N CYS A 178 15.95 -5.31 -14.98
CA CYS A 178 14.99 -6.35 -14.58
C CYS A 178 15.35 -7.72 -15.16
N LEU A 179 15.61 -7.79 -16.47
CA LEU A 179 15.94 -9.05 -17.17
C LEU A 179 17.36 -9.55 -16.88
N HIS A 180 18.25 -8.68 -16.41
CA HIS A 180 19.56 -9.10 -15.91
C HIS A 180 19.41 -9.89 -14.60
N ILE A 181 18.52 -9.44 -13.72
CA ILE A 181 18.23 -10.09 -12.43
C ILE A 181 17.39 -11.36 -12.64
N LEU A 182 16.33 -11.28 -13.44
CA LEU A 182 15.42 -12.39 -13.73
C LEU A 182 15.15 -12.49 -15.25
N PRO A 183 15.96 -13.26 -15.99
CA PRO A 183 15.90 -13.33 -17.45
C PRO A 183 14.56 -13.75 -18.04
N ASP A 184 13.79 -14.59 -17.32
CA ASP A 184 12.49 -15.11 -17.74
C ASP A 184 11.30 -14.30 -17.21
N TYR A 185 11.53 -13.10 -16.65
CA TYR A 185 10.45 -12.25 -16.16
C TYR A 185 9.54 -11.79 -17.31
N PHE A 186 8.43 -12.50 -17.49
CA PHE A 186 7.53 -12.37 -18.63
C PHE A 186 7.04 -10.93 -18.87
N PRO A 187 6.62 -10.15 -17.85
CA PRO A 187 6.20 -8.76 -18.07
C PRO A 187 7.30 -7.90 -18.70
N ALA A 188 8.55 -8.06 -18.26
CA ALA A 188 9.69 -7.30 -18.80
C ALA A 188 10.06 -7.74 -20.22
N ARG A 189 9.97 -9.04 -20.55
CA ARG A 189 10.17 -9.52 -21.94
C ARG A 189 9.18 -8.89 -22.90
N ASN A 190 7.90 -8.85 -22.52
CA ASN A 190 6.84 -8.25 -23.32
C ASN A 190 7.07 -6.74 -23.51
N MET A 191 7.42 -6.03 -22.43
CA MET A 191 7.75 -4.60 -22.51
C MET A 191 8.98 -4.33 -23.40
N LYS A 192 10.01 -5.19 -23.36
CA LYS A 192 11.20 -5.08 -24.23
C LYS A 192 10.82 -5.14 -25.71
N GLN A 193 9.91 -6.04 -26.08
CA GLN A 193 9.42 -6.15 -27.46
C GLN A 193 8.71 -4.85 -27.89
N LYS A 194 7.78 -4.36 -27.08
CA LYS A 194 7.06 -3.09 -27.34
C LYS A 194 7.99 -1.89 -27.49
N LEU A 195 9.01 -1.79 -26.64
CA LEU A 195 10.01 -0.70 -26.70
C LEU A 195 10.88 -0.77 -27.97
N ASN A 196 11.11 -1.95 -28.52
CA ASN A 196 11.85 -2.10 -29.76
C ASN A 196 10.99 -1.78 -30.99
N GLU A 197 9.69 -2.08 -30.94
CA GLU A 197 8.72 -1.77 -32.01
C GLU A 197 8.44 -0.27 -32.13
N ASN A 198 8.38 0.47 -31.02
CA ASN A 198 8.14 1.93 -31.01
C ASN A 198 9.38 2.79 -31.35
N ASN A 199 10.54 2.17 -31.59
CA ASN A 199 11.77 2.83 -32.05
C ASN A 199 11.97 2.69 -33.58
N LEU A 200 10.94 2.21 -34.30
CA LEU A 200 10.80 2.21 -35.76
C LEU A 200 9.66 3.17 -36.15
#